data_AF-E4PIA0-F1
#
_entry.id   AF-E4PIA0-F1
#
_cell.length_a   1.000
_cell.length_b   1.000
_cell.length_c   1.000
_cell.angle_alpha   90.00
_cell.angle_beta   90.00
_cell.angle_gamma   90.00
#
_symmetry.space_group_name_H-M   'P 1'
#
loop_
_entity.id
_entity.type
_entity.pdbx_description
1 polymer ?
#
loop_
_entity_poly.entity_id
_entity_poly.type
_entity_poly.pdbx_seq_one_letter_code
_entity_poly.pdbx_strand_id
1 'polypeptide(L)'
;MRNGKPYLEWEVEGTIILKPSLFEGVDLTHGMASWAIKNLNPEMSEAALILRRSVIISRGREHDLDLQDHARPTGVCFSQQPVRAAQAIRVKGSTLDFTNSPEKLCLQDQDWLQGN
;
A
#
# COMPACT_ATOMS: atom_id res chain seq x y z
N MET A 1 -13.95 -1.01 3.90
CA MET A 1 -15.31 -0.62 4.34
C MET A 1 -16.29 -1.67 3.86
N ARG A 2 -17.34 -1.95 4.63
CA ARG A 2 -18.47 -2.78 4.20
C ARG A 2 -19.76 -2.08 4.59
N ASN A 3 -20.67 -1.90 3.63
CA ASN A 3 -21.92 -1.16 3.82
C ASN A 3 -21.70 0.23 4.45
N GLY A 4 -20.68 0.94 3.97
CA GLY A 4 -20.34 2.29 4.45
C GLY A 4 -19.68 2.35 5.84
N LYS A 5 -19.37 1.22 6.47
CA LYS A 5 -18.70 1.18 7.79
C LYS A 5 -17.31 0.55 7.71
N PRO A 6 -16.35 0.98 8.54
CA PRO A 6 -15.08 0.26 8.72
C PRO A 6 -15.38 -1.18 9.15
N TYR A 7 -14.80 -2.15 8.42
CA TYR A 7 -14.97 -3.58 8.71
C TYR A 7 -13.78 -4.13 9.51
N LEU A 8 -12.59 -3.63 9.20
CA LEU A 8 -11.34 -3.92 9.88
C LEU A 8 -10.51 -2.64 9.89
N GLU A 9 -9.88 -2.37 11.03
CA GLU A 9 -8.98 -1.23 11.24
C GLU A 9 -7.78 -1.72 12.03
N TRP A 10 -6.59 -1.21 11.71
CA TRP A 10 -5.35 -1.53 12.40
C TRP A 10 -4.66 -0.27 12.89
N GLU A 11 -4.10 -0.36 14.09
CA GLU A 11 -3.05 0.54 14.56
C GLU A 11 -1.71 -0.14 14.26
N VAL A 12 -0.80 0.54 13.57
CA VAL A 12 0.44 -0.04 13.04
C VAL A 12 1.62 0.85 13.40
N GLU A 13 2.71 0.25 13.86
CA GLU A 13 4.01 0.90 14.00
C GLU A 13 5.02 0.27 13.04
N GLY A 14 5.48 1.06 12.05
CA GLY A 14 6.30 0.56 10.96
C GLY A 14 5.57 -0.51 10.15
N THR A 15 5.91 -1.78 10.38
CA THR A 15 5.25 -2.93 9.74
C THR A 15 4.53 -3.83 10.74
N ILE A 16 4.58 -3.53 12.04
CA ILE A 16 4.01 -4.37 13.09
C ILE A 16 2.63 -3.84 13.47
N ILE A 17 1.64 -4.72 13.49
CA ILE A 17 0.30 -4.39 13.97
C ILE A 17 0.32 -4.35 15.51
N LEU A 18 -0.14 -3.23 16.08
CA LEU A 18 -0.29 -3.04 17.53
C LEU A 18 -1.72 -3.38 17.99
N LYS A 19 -2.73 -3.05 17.18
CA LYS A 19 -4.14 -3.34 17.48
C LYS A 19 -4.91 -3.73 16.23
N PRO A 20 -6.00 -4.52 16.36
CA PRO A 20 -6.52 -5.10 17.60
C PRO A 20 -5.76 -6.36 18.03
N SER A 21 -5.97 -6.82 19.27
CA SER A 21 -5.20 -7.92 19.90
C SER A 21 -5.13 -9.21 19.08
N LEU A 22 -6.14 -9.50 18.23
CA LEU A 22 -6.12 -10.64 17.32
C LEU A 22 -4.92 -10.62 16.33
N PHE A 23 -4.44 -9.43 15.98
CA PHE A 23 -3.37 -9.21 15.01
C PHE A 23 -2.08 -8.69 15.64
N GLU A 24 -2.05 -8.51 16.96
CA GLU A 24 -0.92 -7.91 17.66
C GLU A 24 0.38 -8.70 17.41
N GLY A 25 1.45 -7.98 17.01
CA GLY A 25 2.75 -8.56 16.71
C GLY A 25 2.88 -9.17 15.30
N VAL A 26 1.82 -9.17 14.50
CA VAL A 26 1.91 -9.65 13.11
C VAL A 26 2.65 -8.62 12.24
N ASP A 27 3.71 -9.05 11.57
CA ASP A 27 4.46 -8.25 10.60
C ASP A 27 3.78 -8.26 9.23
N LEU A 28 3.42 -7.07 8.73
CA LEU A 28 2.82 -6.85 7.42
C LEU A 28 3.73 -7.23 6.25
N THR A 29 5.04 -7.31 6.42
CA THR A 29 5.97 -7.58 5.32
C THR A 29 6.31 -9.05 5.16
N HIS A 30 6.50 -9.79 6.26
CA HIS A 30 6.94 -11.17 6.24
C HIS A 30 5.88 -12.12 6.81
N GLY A 31 5.42 -13.09 6.00
CA GLY A 31 4.58 -14.19 6.48
C GLY A 31 3.12 -13.85 6.80
N MET A 32 2.71 -12.57 6.79
CA MET A 32 1.32 -12.16 7.10
C MET A 32 0.27 -12.94 6.30
N ALA A 33 0.47 -13.12 5.00
CA ALA A 33 -0.54 -13.78 4.17
C ALA A 33 -0.77 -15.24 4.58
N SER A 34 0.31 -15.98 4.83
CA SER A 34 0.25 -17.34 5.35
C SER A 34 -0.34 -17.38 6.76
N TRP A 35 0.01 -16.41 7.61
CA TRP A 35 -0.57 -16.28 8.95
C TRP A 35 -2.09 -16.05 8.89
N ALA A 36 -2.56 -15.15 8.02
CA ALA A 36 -3.98 -14.83 7.88
C ALA A 36 -4.78 -16.07 7.49
N ILE A 37 -4.35 -16.76 6.43
CA ILE A 37 -4.99 -17.99 5.93
C ILE A 37 -5.04 -19.10 6.99
N LYS A 38 -4.01 -19.19 7.84
CA LYS A 38 -3.91 -20.23 8.88
C LYS A 38 -4.76 -19.92 10.12
N ASN A 39 -4.91 -18.65 10.50
CA ASN A 39 -5.44 -18.26 11.81
C ASN A 39 -6.82 -17.60 11.75
N LEU A 40 -7.29 -17.17 10.58
CA LEU A 40 -8.54 -16.42 10.42
C LEU A 40 -9.55 -17.22 9.60
N ASN A 41 -10.84 -16.89 9.76
CA ASN A 41 -11.85 -17.38 8.83
C ASN A 41 -11.65 -16.76 7.43
N PRO A 42 -12.25 -17.32 6.36
CA PRO A 42 -12.02 -16.84 4.99
C PRO A 42 -12.34 -15.35 4.78
N GLU A 43 -13.42 -14.87 5.38
CA GLU A 43 -13.89 -13.48 5.24
C GLU A 43 -12.92 -12.48 5.90
N MET A 44 -12.48 -12.77 7.12
CA MET A 44 -11.51 -11.95 7.84
C MET A 44 -10.12 -12.06 7.20
N SER A 45 -9.76 -13.23 6.65
CA SER A 45 -8.52 -13.40 5.88
C SER A 45 -8.50 -12.49 4.66
N GLU A 46 -9.59 -12.46 3.88
CA GLU A 46 -9.71 -11.58 2.73
C GLU A 46 -9.61 -10.10 3.14
N ALA A 47 -10.38 -9.68 4.15
CA ALA A 47 -10.35 -8.31 4.64
C ALA A 47 -8.95 -7.88 5.11
N ALA A 48 -8.25 -8.75 5.85
CA ALA A 48 -6.90 -8.51 6.33
C ALA A 48 -5.89 -8.43 5.18
N LEU A 49 -6.00 -9.30 4.17
CA LEU A 49 -5.12 -9.28 2.99
C LEU A 49 -5.33 -8.02 2.14
N ILE A 50 -6.57 -7.55 1.99
CA ILE A 50 -6.90 -6.30 1.29
C ILE A 50 -6.32 -5.12 2.07
N LEU A 51 -6.60 -5.02 3.38
CA LEU A 51 -6.10 -3.92 4.20
C LEU A 51 -4.57 -3.87 4.21
N ARG A 52 -3.90 -5.02 4.32
CA ARG A 52 -2.44 -5.13 4.21
C ARG A 52 -1.91 -4.51 2.91
N ARG A 53 -2.52 -4.81 1.76
CA ARG A 53 -2.08 -4.23 0.48
C ARG A 53 -2.19 -2.71 0.50
N SER A 54 -3.30 -2.18 1.01
CA SER A 54 -3.52 -0.74 1.14
C SER A 54 -2.45 -0.08 2.02
N VAL A 55 -2.12 -0.68 3.16
CA VAL A 55 -1.04 -0.17 4.03
C VAL A 55 0.31 -0.23 3.33
N ILE A 56 0.70 -1.37 2.74
CA ILE A 56 2.01 -1.50 2.08
C ILE A 56 2.17 -0.52 0.90
N ILE A 57 1.11 -0.29 0.12
CA ILE A 57 1.13 0.69 -0.98
C ILE A 57 1.26 2.12 -0.43
N SER A 58 0.53 2.45 0.64
CA SER A 58 0.52 3.82 1.20
C SER A 58 1.87 4.23 1.79
N ARG A 59 2.69 3.26 2.23
CA ARG A 59 4.07 3.51 2.70
C ARG A 59 4.98 4.15 1.66
N GLY A 60 4.62 4.10 0.37
CA GLY A 60 5.32 4.89 -0.65
C GLY A 60 5.35 6.40 -0.33
N ARG A 61 4.37 6.89 0.43
CA ARG A 61 4.29 8.29 0.91
C ARG A 61 5.33 8.64 1.97
N GLU A 62 5.95 7.65 2.62
CA GLU A 62 7.04 7.85 3.58
C GLU A 62 8.36 8.24 2.88
N HIS A 63 8.40 8.23 1.55
CA HIS A 63 9.60 8.45 0.76
C HIS A 63 9.43 9.61 -0.21
N ASP A 64 10.34 10.58 -0.11
CA ASP A 64 10.51 11.57 -1.17
C ASP A 64 11.27 10.93 -2.35
N LEU A 65 10.50 10.52 -3.36
CA LEU A 65 11.05 9.90 -4.57
C LEU A 65 11.81 10.91 -5.43
N ASP A 66 11.60 12.22 -5.27
CA ASP A 66 12.31 13.24 -6.03
C ASP A 66 13.73 13.48 -5.49
N LEU A 67 14.11 12.85 -4.39
CA LEU A 67 15.51 12.75 -3.97
C LEU A 67 16.28 11.65 -4.71
N GLN A 68 15.60 10.75 -5.44
CA GLN A 68 16.23 9.64 -6.16
C GLN A 68 16.39 9.98 -7.64
N ASP A 69 17.58 9.80 -8.21
CA ASP A 69 17.81 10.08 -9.64
C ASP A 69 17.36 8.92 -10.52
N HIS A 70 17.49 7.70 -10.01
CA HIS A 70 17.10 6.47 -10.67
C HIS A 70 16.60 5.44 -9.65
N ALA A 71 16.00 4.35 -10.13
CA ALA A 71 15.53 3.27 -9.25
C ALA A 71 16.66 2.64 -8.43
N ARG A 72 16.36 2.16 -7.23
CA ARG A 72 17.31 1.37 -6.41
C ARG A 72 17.49 -0.05 -6.98
N PRO A 73 18.70 -0.64 -7.02
CA PRO A 73 18.96 -1.94 -7.64
C PRO A 73 18.62 -3.12 -6.71
N THR A 74 17.38 -3.21 -6.24
CA THR A 74 16.96 -4.24 -5.27
C THR A 74 16.57 -5.57 -5.91
N GLY A 75 16.34 -5.61 -7.23
CA GLY A 75 15.92 -6.81 -7.95
C GLY A 75 14.46 -7.24 -7.75
N VAL A 76 13.67 -6.49 -6.97
CA VAL A 76 12.29 -6.90 -6.62
C VAL A 76 11.27 -6.65 -7.73
N CYS A 77 11.58 -5.78 -8.70
CA CYS A 77 10.74 -5.51 -9.86
C CYS A 77 11.59 -5.26 -11.11
N PHE A 78 10.94 -5.13 -12.27
CA PHE A 78 11.62 -4.95 -13.57
C PHE A 78 12.57 -3.74 -13.60
N SER A 79 12.09 -2.56 -13.18
CA SER A 79 12.89 -1.33 -13.18
C SER A 79 14.00 -1.33 -12.13
N GLN A 80 13.89 -2.19 -11.10
CA GLN A 80 14.87 -2.33 -10.02
C GLN A 80 15.86 -3.47 -10.26
N GLN A 81 15.82 -4.15 -11.42
CA GLN A 81 16.86 -5.12 -11.77
C GLN A 81 18.23 -4.43 -11.81
N PRO A 82 19.31 -5.03 -11.25
CA PRO A 82 20.61 -4.37 -11.15
C PRO A 82 21.12 -3.78 -12.48
N VAL A 83 20.88 -4.49 -13.59
CA VAL A 83 21.30 -4.07 -14.94
C VAL A 83 20.47 -2.91 -15.53
N ARG A 84 19.29 -2.62 -14.95
CA ARG A 84 18.33 -1.62 -15.44
C ARG A 84 18.18 -0.43 -14.50
N ALA A 85 18.45 -0.61 -13.21
CA ALA A 85 18.14 0.35 -12.16
C ALA A 85 18.66 1.76 -12.45
N ALA A 86 19.91 1.88 -12.93
CA ALA A 86 20.52 3.16 -13.30
C ALA A 86 19.87 3.84 -14.52
N GLN A 87 19.17 3.10 -15.38
CA GLN A 87 18.46 3.61 -16.56
C GLN A 87 17.00 3.96 -16.27
N ALA A 88 16.45 3.48 -15.15
CA ALA A 88 15.10 3.80 -14.71
C ALA A 88 15.07 5.17 -14.02
N ILE A 89 15.17 6.23 -14.84
CA ILE A 89 15.27 7.62 -14.38
C ILE A 89 13.98 8.09 -13.74
N ARG A 90 14.12 8.80 -12.61
CA ARG A 90 13.00 9.45 -11.93
C ARG A 90 12.54 10.68 -12.71
N VAL A 91 11.25 10.74 -13.04
CA VAL A 91 10.61 11.98 -13.49
C VAL A 91 10.32 12.83 -12.25
N LYS A 92 11.21 13.76 -11.92
CA LYS A 92 11.04 14.68 -10.78
C LYS A 92 9.78 15.54 -10.97
N GLY A 93 9.08 15.85 -9.89
CA GLY A 93 7.84 16.63 -9.89
C GLY A 93 6.60 15.85 -10.34
N SER A 94 6.71 14.55 -10.59
CA SER A 94 5.58 13.71 -11.04
C SER A 94 4.79 13.06 -9.91
N THR A 95 5.18 13.25 -8.65
CA THR A 95 4.40 12.74 -7.50
C THR A 95 3.11 13.54 -7.35
N LEU A 96 1.98 12.85 -7.37
CA LEU A 96 0.70 13.44 -7.04
C LEU A 96 0.47 13.37 -5.53
N ASP A 97 0.30 14.52 -4.88
CA ASP A 97 -0.03 14.60 -3.46
C ASP A 97 -1.47 15.09 -3.25
N PHE A 98 -2.31 14.23 -2.68
CA PHE A 98 -3.72 14.49 -2.39
C PHE A 98 -3.97 14.73 -0.89
N THR A 99 -2.93 14.93 -0.07
CA THR A 99 -3.05 15.08 1.38
C THR A 99 -4.07 16.14 1.80
N ASN A 100 -4.12 17.27 1.07
CA ASN A 100 -5.02 18.38 1.34
C ASN A 100 -6.20 18.48 0.35
N SER A 101 -6.37 17.49 -0.51
CA SER A 101 -7.46 17.43 -1.50
C SER A 101 -7.83 15.98 -1.85
N PRO A 102 -8.25 15.17 -0.86
CA PRO A 102 -8.55 13.75 -1.07
C PRO A 102 -9.69 13.51 -2.07
N GLU A 103 -10.61 14.45 -2.21
CA GLU A 103 -11.70 14.40 -3.18
C GLU A 103 -11.23 14.34 -4.63
N LYS A 104 -10.02 14.85 -4.93
CA LYS A 104 -9.44 14.83 -6.28
C LYS A 104 -8.87 13.46 -6.66
N LEU A 105 -8.57 12.60 -5.68
CA LEU A 105 -7.91 11.31 -5.93
C LEU A 105 -8.71 10.42 -6.88
N CYS A 106 -10.03 10.41 -6.74
CA CYS A 106 -10.93 9.57 -7.54
C CYS A 106 -11.83 10.40 -8.47
N LEU A 107 -11.58 11.71 -8.65
CA LEU A 107 -12.49 12.58 -9.40
C LEU A 107 -12.65 12.10 -10.85
N GLN A 108 -11.54 11.78 -11.51
CA GLN A 108 -11.55 11.24 -12.87
C GLN A 108 -12.25 9.88 -12.96
N ASP A 109 -12.07 9.02 -11.95
CA ASP A 109 -12.74 7.72 -11.90
C ASP A 109 -14.26 7.88 -11.76
N GLN A 110 -14.72 8.87 -10.98
CA GLN A 110 -16.14 9.18 -10.82
C GLN A 110 -16.76 9.67 -12.12
N ASP A 111 -16.08 10.54 -12.86
CA ASP A 111 -16.55 11.02 -14.17
C ASP A 111 -16.71 9.84 -15.14
N TRP A 112 -15.70 8.96 -15.20
CA TRP A 112 -15.74 7.76 -16.04
C TRP A 112 -16.89 6.81 -15.65
N LEU A 113 -17.12 6.58 -14.36
CA LEU A 113 -18.22 5.75 -13.86
C LEU A 113 -19.60 6.36 -14.18
N GLN A 114 -19.68 7.67 -14.38
CA GLN A 114 -20.89 8.38 -14.83
C GLN A 114 -21.04 8.39 -16.36
N GLY A 115 -20.08 7.84 -17.10
CA GLY A 115 -20.10 7.77 -18.56
C GLY A 115 -19.70 9.07 -19.26
N ASN A 116 -18.99 9.96 -18.56
CA ASN A 116 -18.44 11.22 -19.10
C ASN A 116 -17.01 11.05 -19.62
#